data_AF-K2LCJ0-F1
#
_entry.id   AF-K2LCJ0-F1
#
_cell.length_a   1.000
_cell.length_b   1.000
_cell.length_c   1.000
_cell.angle_alpha   90.00
_cell.angle_beta   90.00
_cell.angle_gamma   90.00
#
_symmetry.space_group_name_H-M   'P 1'
#
loop_
_entity.id
_entity.type
_entity.pdbx_description
1 polymer ?
#
loop_
_entity_poly.entity_id
_entity_poly.type
_entity_poly.pdbx_seq_one_letter_code
_entity_poly.pdbx_strand_id
1 'polypeptide(L)'
;MQRTTAEFTHLSSIARWAALALLLLTLSPVGYARSTATDFPADAPWLNVSEKLSMEQLKGKVVLLDFWTYGCVNCMHVLPDLARLEEQFGHALAVISVHSPKFENEKNTERLRQIVARYEIKHAVVNDVDFKLWRAYQVNAWPTFVLIDTNGQYVGQLSGEGQYETLQQAIKLLLEEADDIDRKPLPIALETLPESRFAAPGKAVSNGDYIAVADTLHHQIVVTDKHGKTVQRIGTGNAAFNDGSASAASFNSPQGLAFAEQTLYVADTGNHALRAIDLSSWQVTTVAGTGQLGRNYNASGKATAVALRSPWDITMYQDDVIIAMAGTHQIWRYSPSQQRLSILAGSGREALLDGTAKQAAFNQPSGLAVVGDTLYVADAEASAIRAIDLTTQKVRTVVGQGLFEFGSKDGDFARALLQHPLAVAALTPDQLVVADTYNHQLRLLDLGTQQVSTLHLSDSLLEPGGVSIIRTNEQNQLLIADTGHQRILIAKPSADGWQLQPLPDDDADD
;
A
#
# COMPACT_ATOMS: atom_id res chain seq x y z
N MET A 1 -26.28 37.22 44.50
CA MET A 1 -25.20 37.10 43.49
C MET A 1 -24.74 35.63 43.42
N GLN A 2 -25.66 34.70 43.12
CA GLN A 2 -25.43 33.24 43.20
C GLN A 2 -26.06 32.45 42.05
N ARG A 3 -26.51 33.12 40.98
CA ARG A 3 -27.15 32.47 39.81
C ARG A 3 -26.22 32.18 38.63
N THR A 4 -24.94 32.57 38.69
CA THR A 4 -24.10 32.62 37.49
C THR A 4 -23.27 31.36 37.21
N THR A 5 -22.98 30.49 38.18
CA THR A 5 -22.18 29.29 37.92
C THR A 5 -23.00 28.11 37.38
N ALA A 6 -24.24 27.93 37.86
CA ALA A 6 -25.11 26.84 37.42
C ALA A 6 -25.73 27.06 36.03
N GLU A 7 -26.04 28.32 35.67
CA GLU A 7 -26.54 28.64 34.32
C GLU A 7 -25.44 28.52 33.26
N PHE A 8 -24.18 28.84 33.58
CA PHE A 8 -23.05 28.67 32.67
C PHE A 8 -22.68 27.20 32.44
N THR A 9 -22.74 26.34 33.47
CA THR A 9 -22.55 24.88 33.31
C THR A 9 -23.71 24.23 32.55
N HIS A 10 -24.93 24.73 32.72
CA HIS A 10 -26.10 24.23 31.99
C HIS A 10 -26.08 24.66 30.51
N LEU A 11 -25.68 25.90 30.21
CA LEU A 11 -25.50 26.39 28.83
C LEU A 11 -24.35 25.68 28.10
N SER A 12 -23.24 25.38 28.80
CA SER A 12 -22.15 24.60 28.22
C SER A 12 -22.53 23.13 28.00
N SER A 13 -23.35 22.53 28.88
CA SER A 13 -23.88 21.17 28.67
C SER A 13 -24.83 21.09 27.47
N ILE A 14 -25.73 22.07 27.28
CA ILE A 14 -26.65 22.11 26.13
C ILE A 14 -25.87 22.30 24.83
N ALA A 15 -24.85 23.16 24.83
CA ALA A 15 -23.99 23.37 23.67
C ALA A 15 -23.19 22.10 23.31
N ARG A 16 -22.75 21.33 24.31
CA ARG A 16 -22.08 20.03 24.12
C ARG A 16 -23.02 18.98 23.54
N TRP A 17 -24.22 18.84 24.09
CA TRP A 17 -25.24 17.93 23.55
C TRP A 17 -25.65 18.31 22.12
N ALA A 18 -25.75 19.59 21.82
CA ALA A 18 -26.02 20.06 20.46
C ALA A 18 -24.84 19.75 19.52
N ALA A 19 -23.59 19.96 19.95
CA ALA A 19 -22.40 19.64 19.17
C ALA A 19 -22.24 18.14 18.92
N LEU A 20 -22.47 17.31 19.94
CA LEU A 20 -22.47 15.86 19.80
C LEU A 20 -23.60 15.41 18.88
N ALA A 21 -24.82 15.94 19.03
CA ALA A 21 -25.93 15.62 18.14
C ALA A 21 -25.66 16.02 16.68
N LEU A 22 -25.07 17.20 16.45
CA LEU A 22 -24.65 17.65 15.12
C LEU A 22 -23.54 16.78 14.52
N LEU A 23 -22.60 16.30 15.33
CA LEU A 23 -21.56 15.39 14.90
C LEU A 23 -22.09 13.97 14.64
N LEU A 24 -23.02 13.49 15.48
CA LEU A 24 -23.74 12.23 15.27
C LEU A 24 -24.55 12.24 13.98
N LEU A 25 -25.01 13.41 13.50
CA LEU A 25 -25.64 13.54 12.18
C LEU A 25 -24.65 13.36 11.01
N THR A 26 -23.35 13.54 11.24
CA THR A 26 -22.29 13.27 10.24
C THR A 26 -21.85 11.81 10.24
N LEU A 27 -22.05 11.10 11.36
CA LEU A 27 -21.92 9.65 11.41
C LEU A 27 -23.14 9.03 10.74
N SER A 28 -22.94 8.00 9.92
CA SER A 28 -24.09 7.27 9.37
C SER A 28 -24.72 6.46 10.51
N PRO A 29 -25.97 6.71 10.90
CA PRO A 29 -26.65 5.85 11.85
C PRO A 29 -26.97 4.55 11.11
N VAL A 30 -26.28 3.45 11.47
CA VAL A 30 -26.90 2.14 11.33
C VAL A 30 -28.16 2.20 12.19
N GLY A 31 -29.29 1.69 11.71
CA GLY A 31 -30.65 1.91 12.25
C GLY A 31 -30.95 1.44 13.68
N TYR A 32 -30.01 1.60 14.62
CA TYR A 32 -30.14 1.33 16.04
C TYR A 32 -29.91 2.61 16.84
N ALA A 33 -30.92 3.02 17.60
CA ALA A 33 -30.70 3.82 18.80
C ALA A 33 -29.76 3.02 19.74
N ARG A 34 -28.65 3.64 20.20
CA ARG A 34 -27.70 3.15 21.24
C ARG A 34 -27.84 1.67 21.59
N SER A 35 -27.29 0.81 20.74
CA SER A 35 -27.14 -0.63 21.03
C SER A 35 -25.78 -0.90 21.64
N THR A 36 -25.71 -1.86 22.56
CA THR A 36 -24.43 -2.37 23.08
C THR A 36 -23.56 -2.88 21.93
N ALA A 37 -22.27 -2.56 21.99
CA ALA A 37 -21.27 -3.02 21.02
C ALA A 37 -21.24 -4.55 20.95
N THR A 38 -21.06 -5.08 19.74
CA THR A 38 -20.85 -6.53 19.54
C THR A 38 -19.46 -6.89 20.01
N ASP A 39 -19.35 -7.94 20.83
CA ASP A 39 -18.07 -8.44 21.33
C ASP A 39 -17.28 -9.19 20.26
N PHE A 40 -15.98 -9.35 20.48
CA PHE A 40 -15.08 -10.02 19.53
C PHE A 40 -15.34 -11.54 19.49
N PRO A 41 -15.28 -12.18 18.31
CA PRO A 41 -15.46 -13.63 18.22
C PRO A 41 -14.40 -14.37 19.03
N ALA A 42 -14.83 -15.33 19.88
CA ALA A 42 -13.95 -16.07 20.76
C ALA A 42 -12.86 -16.87 20.02
N ASP A 43 -13.12 -17.25 18.78
CA ASP A 43 -12.23 -17.98 17.88
C ASP A 43 -11.33 -17.07 17.03
N ALA A 44 -11.55 -15.76 17.01
CA ALA A 44 -10.77 -14.84 16.20
C ALA A 44 -9.28 -14.87 16.62
N PRO A 45 -8.35 -14.98 15.66
CA PRO A 45 -6.93 -14.75 15.91
C PRO A 45 -6.66 -13.28 16.23
N TRP A 46 -5.70 -13.05 17.12
CA TRP A 46 -5.26 -11.72 17.53
C TRP A 46 -3.75 -11.58 17.31
N LEU A 47 -3.33 -10.36 16.98
CA LEU A 47 -1.95 -9.94 16.81
C LEU A 47 -1.73 -8.66 17.63
N ASN A 48 -0.47 -8.34 17.93
CA ASN A 48 -0.08 -7.19 18.73
C ASN A 48 -0.61 -7.18 20.18
N VAL A 49 -1.12 -8.30 20.70
CA VAL A 49 -1.60 -8.42 22.09
C VAL A 49 -1.17 -9.75 22.70
N SER A 50 -0.85 -9.75 24.00
CA SER A 50 -0.48 -10.98 24.72
C SER A 50 -1.70 -11.79 25.18
N GLU A 51 -2.89 -11.18 25.21
CA GLU A 51 -4.16 -11.83 25.51
C GLU A 51 -5.30 -11.24 24.67
N LYS A 52 -6.35 -12.04 24.44
CA LYS A 52 -7.52 -11.60 23.66
C LYS A 52 -8.28 -10.50 24.41
N LEU A 53 -8.75 -9.50 23.66
CA LEU A 53 -9.57 -8.42 24.19
C LEU A 53 -11.07 -8.76 24.09
N SER A 54 -11.87 -8.13 24.95
CA SER A 54 -13.33 -8.17 24.99
C SER A 54 -13.90 -6.77 25.24
N MET A 55 -15.13 -6.52 24.81
CA MET A 55 -15.79 -5.23 25.07
C MET A 55 -15.95 -4.94 26.57
N GLU A 56 -16.06 -5.98 27.41
CA GLU A 56 -16.09 -5.82 28.87
C GLU A 56 -14.76 -5.27 29.42
N GLN A 57 -13.62 -5.78 28.94
CA GLN A 57 -12.29 -5.29 29.32
C GLN A 57 -12.02 -3.86 28.83
N LEU A 58 -12.74 -3.41 27.81
CA LEU A 58 -12.58 -2.08 27.20
C LEU A 58 -13.51 -1.01 27.83
N LYS A 59 -14.40 -1.38 28.76
CA LYS A 59 -15.23 -0.41 29.47
C LYS A 59 -14.38 0.66 30.16
N GLY A 60 -14.84 1.91 30.07
CA GLY A 60 -14.10 3.09 30.51
C GLY A 60 -13.19 3.69 29.43
N LYS A 61 -13.06 3.09 28.25
CA LYS A 61 -12.31 3.64 27.11
C LYS A 61 -13.24 3.98 25.96
N VAL A 62 -12.90 5.01 25.19
CA VAL A 62 -13.47 5.13 23.85
C VAL A 62 -12.79 4.08 22.98
N VAL A 63 -13.56 3.30 22.23
CA VAL A 63 -13.01 2.29 21.30
C VAL A 63 -13.24 2.75 19.86
N LEU A 64 -12.18 2.73 19.08
CA LEU A 64 -12.19 2.97 17.64
C LEU A 64 -11.84 1.66 16.94
N LEU A 65 -12.82 1.05 16.27
CA LEU A 65 -12.58 -0.09 15.40
C LEU A 65 -12.25 0.41 14.00
N ASP A 66 -11.15 -0.05 13.41
CA ASP A 66 -10.76 0.23 12.02
C ASP A 66 -10.92 -1.04 11.18
N PHE A 67 -11.95 -1.09 10.33
CA PHE A 67 -12.18 -2.19 9.40
C PHE A 67 -11.33 -2.02 8.15
N TRP A 68 -10.34 -2.88 7.98
CA TRP A 68 -9.29 -2.72 6.97
C TRP A 68 -8.92 -4.05 6.30
N THR A 69 -8.19 -3.96 5.19
CA THR A 69 -7.56 -5.09 4.48
C THR A 69 -6.24 -4.59 3.89
N TYR A 70 -5.20 -5.41 3.87
CA TYR A 70 -3.84 -4.93 3.57
C TYR A 70 -3.52 -4.79 2.08
N GLY A 71 -4.33 -5.38 1.19
CA GLY A 71 -4.25 -5.10 -0.25
C GLY A 71 -4.65 -3.67 -0.64
N CYS A 72 -5.46 -3.02 0.18
CA CYS A 72 -6.10 -1.75 -0.13
C CYS A 72 -5.23 -0.53 0.21
N VAL A 73 -4.86 0.26 -0.80
CA VAL A 73 -4.12 1.52 -0.63
C VAL A 73 -4.87 2.53 0.23
N ASN A 74 -6.20 2.52 0.19
CA ASN A 74 -7.00 3.44 1.00
C ASN A 74 -6.87 3.12 2.50
N CYS A 75 -6.77 1.84 2.85
CA CYS A 75 -6.49 1.42 4.23
C CYS A 75 -5.09 1.84 4.69
N MET A 76 -4.09 1.75 3.82
CA MET A 76 -2.73 2.17 4.16
C MET A 76 -2.64 3.67 4.49
N HIS A 77 -3.37 4.53 3.77
CA HIS A 77 -3.32 5.98 3.99
C HIS A 77 -3.87 6.44 5.34
N VAL A 78 -4.69 5.62 6.03
CA VAL A 78 -5.29 6.00 7.31
C VAL A 78 -4.43 5.59 8.51
N LEU A 79 -3.43 4.73 8.34
CA LEU A 79 -2.55 4.28 9.44
C LEU A 79 -1.84 5.46 10.15
N PRO A 80 -1.31 6.49 9.45
CA PRO A 80 -0.73 7.66 10.13
C PRO A 80 -1.76 8.46 10.93
N ASP A 81 -3.00 8.54 10.44
CA ASP A 81 -4.09 9.22 11.15
C ASP A 81 -4.47 8.45 12.43
N LEU A 82 -4.51 7.11 12.38
CA LEU A 82 -4.73 6.27 13.55
C LEU A 82 -3.63 6.43 14.59
N ALA A 83 -2.36 6.35 14.19
CA ALA A 83 -1.21 6.55 15.08
C ALA A 83 -1.24 7.93 15.76
N ARG A 84 -1.63 8.97 15.02
CA ARG A 84 -1.80 10.34 15.57
C ARG A 84 -2.94 10.42 16.60
N LEU A 85 -4.06 9.73 16.36
CA LEU A 85 -5.15 9.64 17.35
C LEU A 85 -4.70 8.90 18.61
N GLU A 86 -3.96 7.79 18.47
CA GLU A 86 -3.40 7.05 19.59
C GLU A 86 -2.44 7.91 20.44
N GLU A 87 -1.54 8.66 19.79
CA GLU A 87 -0.65 9.59 20.48
C GLU A 87 -1.43 10.69 21.20
N GLN A 88 -2.43 11.28 20.55
CA GLN A 88 -3.20 12.39 21.09
C GLN A 88 -4.03 11.99 22.32
N PHE A 89 -4.70 10.83 22.29
CA PHE A 89 -5.64 10.42 23.34
C PHE A 89 -5.04 9.43 24.36
N GLY A 90 -3.87 8.86 24.03
CA GLY A 90 -3.19 7.88 24.86
C GLY A 90 -4.10 6.71 25.24
N HIS A 91 -3.91 6.17 26.45
CA HIS A 91 -4.65 4.99 26.91
C HIS A 91 -6.15 5.20 27.18
N ALA A 92 -6.69 6.41 26.99
CA ALA A 92 -8.13 6.67 27.05
C ALA A 92 -8.86 6.23 25.76
N LEU A 93 -8.09 6.05 24.67
CA LEU A 93 -8.56 5.52 23.40
C LEU A 93 -7.98 4.11 23.21
N ALA A 94 -8.83 3.16 22.85
CA ALA A 94 -8.42 1.85 22.34
C ALA A 94 -8.67 1.82 20.83
N VAL A 95 -7.60 1.90 20.03
CA VAL A 95 -7.68 1.62 18.60
C VAL A 95 -7.51 0.12 18.41
N ILE A 96 -8.42 -0.50 17.63
CA ILE A 96 -8.36 -1.92 17.31
C ILE A 96 -8.65 -2.07 15.82
N SER A 97 -7.67 -2.57 15.07
CA SER A 97 -7.86 -2.83 13.65
C SER A 97 -8.50 -4.20 13.45
N VAL A 98 -9.68 -4.19 12.84
CA VAL A 98 -10.47 -5.37 12.47
C VAL A 98 -10.14 -5.73 11.03
N HIS A 99 -9.15 -6.60 10.86
CA HIS A 99 -8.75 -7.07 9.55
C HIS A 99 -9.84 -7.96 8.94
N SER A 100 -10.45 -7.51 7.85
CA SER A 100 -11.52 -8.19 7.12
C SER A 100 -11.04 -8.47 5.70
N PRO A 101 -10.52 -9.68 5.41
CA PRO A 101 -9.71 -9.97 4.21
C PRO A 101 -10.51 -9.92 2.90
N LYS A 102 -10.07 -9.12 1.92
CA LYS A 102 -10.66 -9.12 0.56
C LYS A 102 -10.22 -10.36 -0.25
N PHE A 103 -8.94 -10.70 -0.23
CA PHE A 103 -8.31 -11.77 -1.00
C PHE A 103 -8.10 -13.04 -0.17
N GLU A 104 -7.90 -14.18 -0.85
CA GLU A 104 -7.69 -15.47 -0.19
C GLU A 104 -6.39 -15.48 0.63
N ASN A 105 -5.31 -14.90 0.09
CA ASN A 105 -4.02 -14.78 0.79
C ASN A 105 -4.14 -14.03 2.13
N GLU A 106 -5.01 -13.01 2.18
CA GLU A 106 -5.17 -12.16 3.36
C GLU A 106 -5.77 -12.92 4.57
N LYS A 107 -6.48 -14.02 4.35
CA LYS A 107 -7.07 -14.83 5.43
C LYS A 107 -6.02 -15.48 6.34
N ASN A 108 -4.81 -15.69 5.84
CA ASN A 108 -3.75 -16.36 6.59
C ASN A 108 -3.19 -15.43 7.68
N THR A 109 -3.30 -15.85 8.95
CA THR A 109 -2.87 -15.03 10.10
C THR A 109 -1.35 -14.85 10.18
N GLU A 110 -0.55 -15.80 9.70
CA GLU A 110 0.91 -15.65 9.65
C GLU A 110 1.32 -14.60 8.61
N ARG A 111 0.61 -14.53 7.49
CA ARG A 111 0.80 -13.46 6.49
C ARG A 111 0.42 -12.11 7.08
N LEU A 112 -0.74 -12.05 7.72
CA LEU A 112 -1.19 -10.84 8.40
C LEU A 112 -0.19 -10.38 9.47
N ARG A 113 0.45 -11.29 10.23
CA ARG A 113 1.50 -10.95 11.20
C ARG A 113 2.66 -10.19 10.54
N GLN A 114 3.17 -10.71 9.43
CA GLN A 114 4.26 -10.06 8.69
C GLN A 114 3.85 -8.68 8.16
N ILE A 115 2.60 -8.55 7.73
CA ILE A 115 2.02 -7.30 7.25
C ILE A 115 1.85 -6.27 8.38
N VAL A 116 1.37 -6.68 9.55
CA VAL A 116 1.23 -5.84 10.74
C VAL A 116 2.59 -5.27 11.15
N ALA A 117 3.63 -6.10 11.15
CA ALA A 117 4.99 -5.66 11.40
C ALA A 117 5.53 -4.75 10.26
N ARG A 118 5.27 -5.09 8.99
CA ARG A 118 5.70 -4.32 7.81
C ARG A 118 5.11 -2.90 7.78
N TYR A 119 3.84 -2.74 8.10
CA TYR A 119 3.19 -1.43 8.15
C TYR A 119 3.37 -0.73 9.51
N GLU A 120 4.19 -1.28 10.40
CA GLU A 120 4.48 -0.74 11.73
C GLU A 120 3.21 -0.42 12.54
N ILE A 121 2.19 -1.27 12.43
CA ILE A 121 0.93 -1.12 13.18
C ILE A 121 1.22 -1.44 14.65
N LYS A 122 0.91 -0.50 15.57
CA LYS A 122 1.28 -0.59 17.00
C LYS A 122 0.13 -0.92 17.95
N HIS A 123 -1.10 -0.89 17.45
CA HIS A 123 -2.29 -1.27 18.20
C HIS A 123 -2.68 -2.73 17.97
N ALA A 124 -3.65 -3.20 18.76
CA ALA A 124 -4.21 -4.53 18.65
C ALA A 124 -4.87 -4.77 17.28
N VAL A 125 -4.65 -5.95 16.71
CA VAL A 125 -5.27 -6.36 15.45
C VAL A 125 -6.01 -7.67 15.64
N VAL A 126 -7.26 -7.72 15.21
CA VAL A 126 -8.07 -8.94 15.19
C VAL A 126 -8.31 -9.36 13.74
N ASN A 127 -8.13 -10.64 13.44
CA ASN A 127 -8.36 -11.19 12.11
C ASN A 127 -9.79 -11.72 11.98
N ASP A 128 -10.70 -10.91 11.44
CA ASP A 128 -12.11 -11.24 11.19
C ASP A 128 -12.27 -11.97 9.84
N VAL A 129 -11.62 -13.13 9.70
CA VAL A 129 -11.57 -13.93 8.46
C VAL A 129 -12.95 -14.23 7.89
N ASP A 130 -13.91 -14.50 8.77
CA ASP A 130 -15.27 -14.87 8.40
C ASP A 130 -16.21 -13.66 8.28
N PHE A 131 -15.71 -12.43 8.39
CA PHE A 131 -16.51 -11.19 8.34
C PHE A 131 -17.63 -11.15 9.40
N LYS A 132 -17.42 -11.74 10.58
CA LYS A 132 -18.42 -11.77 11.66
C LYS A 132 -18.65 -10.36 12.22
N LEU A 133 -17.59 -9.63 12.54
CA LEU A 133 -17.67 -8.25 13.03
C LEU A 133 -18.10 -7.31 11.91
N TRP A 134 -17.54 -7.49 10.71
CA TRP A 134 -17.93 -6.70 9.53
C TRP A 134 -19.45 -6.72 9.31
N ARG A 135 -20.06 -7.91 9.34
CA ARG A 135 -21.52 -8.06 9.20
C ARG A 135 -22.29 -7.54 10.42
N ALA A 136 -21.78 -7.75 11.63
CA ALA A 136 -22.43 -7.28 12.86
C ALA A 136 -22.57 -5.74 12.87
N TYR A 137 -21.54 -5.02 12.42
CA TYR A 137 -21.54 -3.57 12.31
C TYR A 137 -22.08 -3.04 10.97
N GLN A 138 -22.51 -3.93 10.05
CA GLN A 138 -23.03 -3.57 8.72
C GLN A 138 -22.05 -2.71 7.90
N VAL A 139 -20.77 -3.03 8.00
CA VAL A 139 -19.72 -2.41 7.20
C VAL A 139 -19.91 -2.81 5.73
N ASN A 140 -19.59 -1.90 4.81
CA ASN A 140 -19.76 -2.13 3.36
C ASN A 140 -18.63 -1.54 2.51
N ALA A 141 -17.60 -0.96 3.13
CA ALA A 141 -16.48 -0.35 2.44
C ALA A 141 -15.21 -0.40 3.30
N TRP A 142 -14.06 -0.50 2.64
CA TRP A 142 -12.74 -0.38 3.26
C TRP A 142 -12.14 1.00 2.96
N PRO A 143 -11.51 1.68 3.94
CA PRO A 143 -11.64 1.45 5.38
C PRO A 143 -13.02 1.91 5.89
N THR A 144 -13.43 1.40 7.05
CA THR A 144 -14.56 1.95 7.82
C THR A 144 -14.22 1.99 9.30
N PHE A 145 -14.54 3.10 9.95
CA PHE A 145 -14.31 3.35 11.37
C PHE A 145 -15.62 3.22 12.14
N VAL A 146 -15.60 2.47 13.24
CA VAL A 146 -16.73 2.39 14.19
C VAL A 146 -16.31 2.96 15.53
N LEU A 147 -17.12 3.88 16.06
CA LEU A 147 -16.93 4.48 17.38
C LEU A 147 -17.85 3.85 18.41
N ILE A 148 -17.27 3.52 19.56
CA ILE A 148 -17.95 2.98 20.74
C ILE A 148 -17.55 3.84 21.95
N ASP A 149 -18.54 4.21 22.77
CA ASP A 149 -18.33 5.05 23.95
C ASP A 149 -17.74 4.28 25.15
N THR A 150 -17.45 5.00 26.23
CA THR A 150 -16.88 4.44 27.47
C THR A 150 -17.80 3.44 28.18
N ASN A 151 -19.09 3.41 27.85
CA ASN A 151 -20.06 2.44 28.38
C ASN A 151 -20.23 1.21 27.48
N GLY A 152 -19.43 1.11 26.41
CA GLY A 152 -19.52 0.02 25.43
C GLY A 152 -20.74 0.15 24.52
N GLN A 153 -21.28 1.36 24.32
CA GLN A 153 -22.39 1.60 23.40
C GLN A 153 -21.90 2.04 22.04
N TYR A 154 -22.49 1.50 20.97
CA TYR A 154 -22.23 1.95 19.61
C TYR A 154 -22.69 3.40 19.43
N VAL A 155 -21.80 4.22 18.86
CA VAL A 155 -22.02 5.66 18.63
C VAL A 155 -22.33 5.94 17.16
N GLY A 156 -21.54 5.37 16.24
CA GLY A 156 -21.70 5.61 14.81
C GLY A 156 -20.49 5.12 14.00
N GLN A 157 -20.54 5.31 12.68
CA GLN A 157 -19.47 4.92 11.77
C GLN A 157 -19.17 5.96 10.67
N LEU A 158 -17.93 5.92 10.17
CA LEU A 158 -17.43 6.72 9.05
C LEU A 158 -16.70 5.82 8.07
N SER A 159 -17.02 5.90 6.78
CA SER A 159 -16.35 5.11 5.75
C SER A 159 -15.42 5.97 4.90
N GLY A 160 -14.39 5.34 4.36
CA GLY A 160 -13.38 5.98 3.52
C GLY A 160 -12.35 6.78 4.30
N GLU A 161 -11.44 7.39 3.57
CA GLU A 161 -10.24 8.04 4.11
C GLU A 161 -10.48 9.51 4.49
N GLY A 162 -9.48 10.14 5.12
CA GLY A 162 -9.50 11.58 5.41
C GLY A 162 -10.45 11.98 6.54
N GLN A 163 -10.80 11.02 7.40
CA GLN A 163 -11.78 11.18 8.48
C GLN A 163 -11.17 11.69 9.80
N TYR A 164 -9.86 11.98 9.84
CA TYR A 164 -9.16 12.33 11.07
C TYR A 164 -9.85 13.41 11.89
N GLU A 165 -10.17 14.56 11.28
CA GLU A 165 -10.73 15.70 12.04
C GLU A 165 -12.08 15.34 12.68
N THR A 166 -12.91 14.60 11.95
CA THR A 166 -14.20 14.11 12.44
C THR A 166 -14.02 13.10 13.59
N LEU A 167 -13.13 12.12 13.42
CA LEU A 167 -12.82 11.11 14.45
C LEU A 167 -12.24 11.76 15.70
N GLN A 168 -11.29 12.67 15.53
CA GLN A 168 -10.64 13.40 16.62
C GLN A 168 -11.65 14.20 17.44
N GLN A 169 -12.55 14.91 16.77
CA GLN A 169 -13.59 15.67 17.44
C GLN A 169 -14.59 14.75 18.17
N ALA A 170 -14.97 13.63 17.55
CA ALA A 170 -15.89 12.66 18.13
C ALA A 170 -15.32 12.02 19.39
N ILE A 171 -14.09 11.51 19.31
CA ILE A 171 -13.37 10.90 20.45
C ILE A 171 -13.24 11.90 21.59
N LYS A 172 -12.86 13.15 21.29
CA LYS A 172 -12.77 14.21 22.28
C LYS A 172 -14.10 14.44 23.01
N LEU A 173 -15.22 14.55 22.28
CA LEU A 173 -16.54 14.75 22.89
C LEU A 173 -16.97 13.56 23.75
N LEU A 174 -16.76 12.33 23.27
CA LEU A 174 -17.09 11.13 24.04
C LEU A 174 -16.30 11.06 25.35
N LEU A 175 -15.03 11.47 25.35
CA LEU A 175 -14.21 11.55 26.57
C LEU A 175 -14.64 12.70 27.49
N GLU A 176 -15.11 13.83 26.96
CA GLU A 176 -15.64 14.94 27.77
C GLU A 176 -16.97 14.61 28.46
N GLU A 177 -17.75 13.68 27.91
CA GLU A 177 -19.03 13.22 28.45
C GLU A 177 -18.93 11.99 29.35
N ALA A 178 -17.77 11.33 29.39
CA ALA A 178 -17.57 10.11 30.17
C ALA A 178 -17.58 10.38 31.69
N ASP A 179 -18.31 9.54 32.43
CA ASP A 179 -18.33 9.58 33.90
C ASP A 179 -17.01 9.08 34.52
N ASP A 180 -16.42 8.05 33.93
CA ASP A 180 -15.11 7.50 34.30
C ASP A 180 -14.31 7.15 33.03
N ILE A 181 -12.99 7.31 33.09
CA ILE A 181 -12.07 7.05 31.98
C ILE A 181 -10.96 6.12 32.46
N ASP A 182 -10.96 4.89 31.95
CA ASP A 182 -9.87 3.96 32.19
C ASP A 182 -8.66 4.31 31.33
N ARG A 183 -7.53 4.60 31.99
CA ARG A 183 -6.25 4.91 31.34
C ARG A 183 -5.20 3.80 31.50
N LYS A 184 -5.60 2.60 31.94
CA LYS A 184 -4.69 1.45 31.96
C LYS A 184 -4.26 1.09 30.54
N PRO A 185 -2.99 0.77 30.30
CA PRO A 185 -2.53 0.32 28.99
C PRO A 185 -3.18 -1.02 28.63
N LEU A 186 -3.43 -1.23 27.34
CA LEU A 186 -3.78 -2.55 26.80
C LEU A 186 -2.57 -3.49 26.86
N PRO A 187 -2.78 -4.82 26.88
CA PRO A 187 -1.72 -5.82 26.92
C PRO A 187 -1.01 -5.96 25.56
N ILE A 188 -0.40 -4.87 25.06
CA ILE A 188 0.25 -4.81 23.74
C ILE A 188 1.53 -5.66 23.73
N ALA A 189 1.67 -6.49 22.71
CA ALA A 189 2.84 -7.32 22.44
C ALA A 189 3.14 -7.32 20.93
N LEU A 190 3.98 -6.39 20.48
CA LEU A 190 4.16 -6.08 19.06
C LEU A 190 4.78 -7.23 18.26
N GLU A 191 4.26 -7.44 17.05
CA GLU A 191 4.86 -8.32 16.05
C GLU A 191 6.15 -7.69 15.50
N THR A 192 7.17 -8.51 15.24
CA THR A 192 8.45 -8.06 14.69
C THR A 192 8.85 -8.90 13.47
N LEU A 193 9.61 -8.28 12.56
CA LEU A 193 10.27 -8.99 11.47
C LEU A 193 11.70 -9.36 11.89
N PRO A 194 12.22 -10.51 11.43
CA PRO A 194 13.63 -10.83 11.64
C PRO A 194 14.51 -9.83 10.88
N GLU A 195 15.63 -9.44 11.49
CA GLU A 195 16.65 -8.64 10.82
C GLU A 195 17.20 -9.40 9.61
N SER A 196 17.39 -8.67 8.50
CA SER A 196 17.89 -9.22 7.25
C SER A 196 18.53 -8.12 6.40
N ARG A 197 19.25 -8.50 5.33
CA ARG A 197 19.95 -7.56 4.44
C ARG A 197 19.02 -6.50 3.83
N PHE A 198 17.77 -6.88 3.53
CA PHE A 198 16.72 -6.03 2.99
C PHE A 198 15.45 -6.22 3.80
N ALA A 199 14.72 -5.16 4.11
CA ALA A 199 13.46 -5.24 4.85
C ALA A 199 12.27 -4.96 3.92
N ALA A 200 11.56 -6.03 3.58
CA ALA A 200 10.44 -6.07 2.62
C ALA A 200 10.74 -5.30 1.31
N PRO A 201 11.75 -5.69 0.53
CA PRO A 201 12.10 -4.97 -0.68
C PRO A 201 10.94 -4.97 -1.69
N GLY A 202 10.57 -3.80 -2.19
CA GLY A 202 9.43 -3.62 -3.10
C GLY A 202 9.77 -3.83 -4.57
N LYS A 203 10.92 -3.33 -5.02
CA LYS A 203 11.37 -3.39 -6.42
C LYS A 203 12.88 -3.48 -6.52
N ALA A 204 13.38 -4.18 -7.53
CA ALA A 204 14.77 -4.11 -7.95
C ALA A 204 14.87 -3.99 -9.47
N VAL A 205 15.81 -3.18 -9.96
CA VAL A 205 16.05 -2.91 -11.40
C VAL A 205 17.54 -2.91 -11.72
N SER A 206 17.89 -3.23 -12.96
CA SER A 206 19.28 -3.19 -13.44
C SER A 206 19.41 -2.36 -14.72
N ASN A 207 20.55 -1.67 -14.86
CA ASN A 207 20.97 -1.03 -16.12
C ASN A 207 22.14 -1.77 -16.80
N GLY A 208 22.54 -2.94 -16.29
CA GLY A 208 23.69 -3.72 -16.77
C GLY A 208 24.98 -3.51 -15.97
N ASP A 209 25.19 -2.31 -15.41
CA ASP A 209 26.35 -1.99 -14.58
C ASP A 209 26.01 -2.04 -13.08
N TYR A 210 24.82 -1.56 -12.73
CA TYR A 210 24.29 -1.53 -11.38
C TYR A 210 23.00 -2.32 -11.26
N ILE A 211 22.73 -2.75 -10.02
CA ILE A 211 21.41 -3.18 -9.57
C ILE A 211 20.98 -2.22 -8.45
N ALA A 212 19.82 -1.61 -8.60
CA ALA A 212 19.21 -0.78 -7.56
C ALA A 212 18.03 -1.53 -6.92
N VAL A 213 17.95 -1.45 -5.60
CA VAL A 213 16.92 -2.10 -4.77
C VAL A 213 16.22 -1.04 -3.93
N ALA A 214 14.90 -1.01 -3.98
CA ALA A 214 14.08 -0.25 -3.05
C ALA A 214 13.90 -1.08 -1.78
N ASP A 215 14.69 -0.75 -0.76
CA ASP A 215 14.71 -1.41 0.53
C ASP A 215 13.70 -0.74 1.45
N THR A 216 12.43 -1.10 1.23
CA THR A 216 11.26 -0.30 1.58
C THR A 216 11.16 0.01 3.07
N LEU A 217 11.29 -0.97 3.97
CA LEU A 217 11.16 -0.73 5.41
C LEU A 217 12.44 -0.23 6.07
N HIS A 218 13.57 -0.30 5.38
CA HIS A 218 14.74 0.48 5.79
C HIS A 218 14.70 1.91 5.22
N HIS A 219 13.60 2.33 4.58
CA HIS A 219 13.41 3.69 4.04
C HIS A 219 14.62 4.19 3.22
N GLN A 220 15.21 3.30 2.41
CA GLN A 220 16.45 3.57 1.68
C GLN A 220 16.47 2.89 0.30
N ILE A 221 17.41 3.33 -0.54
CA ILE A 221 17.78 2.68 -1.79
C ILE A 221 19.17 2.07 -1.63
N VAL A 222 19.31 0.80 -1.99
CA VAL A 222 20.59 0.10 -2.03
C VAL A 222 21.00 -0.07 -3.48
N VAL A 223 22.20 0.41 -3.84
CA VAL A 223 22.78 0.24 -5.17
C VAL A 223 23.98 -0.68 -5.06
N THR A 224 23.97 -1.77 -5.82
CA THR A 224 25.08 -2.71 -5.97
C THR A 224 25.65 -2.62 -7.37
N ASP A 225 26.88 -3.11 -7.55
CA ASP A 225 27.36 -3.44 -8.89
C ASP A 225 26.59 -4.65 -9.46
N LYS A 226 26.85 -4.99 -10.72
CA LYS A 226 26.25 -6.15 -11.41
C LYS A 226 26.59 -7.51 -10.78
N HIS A 227 27.53 -7.58 -9.85
CA HIS A 227 27.92 -8.78 -9.13
C HIS A 227 27.24 -8.89 -7.75
N GLY A 228 26.52 -7.86 -7.31
CA GLY A 228 25.81 -7.83 -6.04
C GLY A 228 26.56 -7.13 -4.90
N LYS A 229 27.79 -6.66 -5.15
CA LYS A 229 28.58 -5.90 -4.18
C LYS A 229 27.97 -4.53 -3.96
N THR A 230 27.70 -4.18 -2.71
CA THR A 230 27.13 -2.87 -2.35
C THR A 230 28.08 -1.74 -2.76
N VAL A 231 27.58 -0.81 -3.58
CA VAL A 231 28.29 0.40 -4.01
C VAL A 231 27.85 1.60 -3.15
N GLN A 232 26.56 1.71 -2.86
CA GLN A 232 26.01 2.82 -2.08
C GLN A 232 24.72 2.41 -1.35
N ARG A 233 24.54 2.96 -0.13
CA ARG A 233 23.24 3.01 0.55
C ARG A 233 22.80 4.46 0.66
N ILE A 234 21.56 4.74 0.24
CA ILE A 234 21.05 6.10 0.05
C ILE A 234 19.77 6.23 0.86
N GLY A 235 19.77 7.08 1.88
CA GLY A 235 18.71 7.18 2.87
C GLY A 235 19.28 7.18 4.28
N THR A 236 18.63 7.91 5.19
CA THR A 236 18.99 7.93 6.62
C THR A 236 18.55 6.69 7.38
N GLY A 237 17.76 5.81 6.76
CA GLY A 237 17.09 4.70 7.45
C GLY A 237 15.75 5.06 8.10
N ASN A 238 15.43 6.35 8.20
CA ASN A 238 14.22 6.84 8.88
C ASN A 238 13.24 7.47 7.88
N ALA A 239 11.95 7.20 8.07
CA ALA A 239 10.87 7.81 7.31
C ALA A 239 10.90 9.35 7.43
N ALA A 240 11.31 10.03 6.36
CA ALA A 240 11.30 11.50 6.24
C ALA A 240 11.39 11.93 4.77
N PHE A 241 11.29 13.24 4.51
CA PHE A 241 11.22 13.81 3.15
C PHE A 241 12.34 14.83 2.87
N ASN A 242 13.57 14.50 3.25
CA ASN A 242 14.73 15.38 3.02
C ASN A 242 15.45 15.02 1.71
N ASP A 243 15.79 16.03 0.91
CA ASP A 243 16.80 15.92 -0.16
C ASP A 243 18.22 16.03 0.42
N GLY A 244 19.25 15.69 -0.34
CA GLY A 244 20.63 15.77 0.15
C GLY A 244 21.57 14.74 -0.46
N SER A 245 22.79 14.67 0.09
CA SER A 245 23.71 13.57 -0.19
C SER A 245 23.09 12.22 0.20
N ALA A 246 23.70 11.12 -0.27
CA ALA A 246 23.25 9.77 0.06
C ALA A 246 22.94 9.54 1.55
N SER A 247 23.75 10.08 2.46
CA SER A 247 23.59 9.93 3.91
C SER A 247 22.64 10.94 4.58
N ALA A 248 22.27 12.03 3.90
CA ALA A 248 21.40 13.08 4.44
C ALA A 248 19.97 13.00 3.89
N ALA A 249 19.82 12.51 2.66
CA ALA A 249 18.52 12.30 2.05
C ALA A 249 17.71 11.26 2.83
N SER A 250 16.40 11.38 2.84
CA SER A 250 15.49 10.42 3.49
C SER A 250 14.34 10.08 2.56
N PHE A 251 13.90 8.82 2.62
CA PHE A 251 12.75 8.31 1.90
C PHE A 251 11.67 7.89 2.90
N ASN A 252 10.49 7.55 2.40
CA ASN A 252 9.43 6.93 3.19
C ASN A 252 8.79 5.80 2.38
N SER A 253 9.19 4.56 2.69
CA SER A 253 8.71 3.35 2.02
C SER A 253 8.79 3.43 0.49
N PRO A 254 10.01 3.63 -0.09
CA PRO A 254 10.17 3.70 -1.54
C PRO A 254 9.80 2.37 -2.21
N GLN A 255 9.29 2.45 -3.44
CA GLN A 255 8.83 1.31 -4.25
C GLN A 255 9.48 1.33 -5.64
N GLY A 256 8.76 1.79 -6.66
CA GLY A 256 9.20 1.80 -8.07
C GLY A 256 10.54 2.47 -8.31
N LEU A 257 11.30 1.88 -9.23
CA LEU A 257 12.63 2.35 -9.63
C LEU A 257 12.74 2.35 -11.15
N ALA A 258 13.39 3.37 -11.72
CA ALA A 258 13.69 3.40 -13.15
C ALA A 258 15.02 4.14 -13.41
N PHE A 259 15.92 3.48 -14.13
CA PHE A 259 17.15 4.12 -14.63
C PHE A 259 16.86 4.96 -15.88
N ALA A 260 17.48 6.14 -15.95
CA ALA A 260 17.51 7.02 -17.10
C ALA A 260 18.91 7.65 -17.22
N GLU A 261 19.76 7.07 -18.08
CA GLU A 261 21.17 7.45 -18.22
C GLU A 261 21.92 7.51 -16.87
N GLN A 262 22.28 8.71 -16.40
CA GLN A 262 22.98 8.96 -15.13
C GLN A 262 22.04 9.23 -13.94
N THR A 263 20.73 9.06 -14.11
CA THR A 263 19.73 9.27 -13.06
C THR A 263 19.03 7.96 -12.72
N LEU A 264 18.85 7.69 -11.43
CA LEU A 264 17.90 6.71 -10.93
C LEU A 264 16.69 7.46 -10.37
N TYR A 265 15.53 7.28 -11.00
CA TYR A 265 14.27 7.77 -10.47
C TYR A 265 13.72 6.79 -9.43
N VAL A 266 13.04 7.34 -8.42
CA VAL A 266 12.46 6.59 -7.31
C VAL A 266 11.04 7.08 -7.04
N ALA A 267 10.08 6.16 -7.08
CA ALA A 267 8.74 6.38 -6.54
C ALA A 267 8.81 6.27 -5.02
N ASP A 268 8.83 7.41 -4.34
CA ASP A 268 8.91 7.51 -2.89
C ASP A 268 7.48 7.54 -2.33
N THR A 269 6.90 6.35 -2.25
CA THR A 269 5.45 6.13 -2.14
C THR A 269 4.85 6.78 -0.90
N GLY A 270 5.47 6.57 0.27
CA GLY A 270 5.00 7.13 1.55
C GLY A 270 5.20 8.64 1.66
N ASN A 271 6.11 9.23 0.87
CA ASN A 271 6.24 10.68 0.76
C ASN A 271 5.37 11.27 -0.35
N HIS A 272 4.67 10.44 -1.14
CA HIS A 272 3.88 10.88 -2.28
C HIS A 272 4.70 11.77 -3.24
N ALA A 273 5.90 11.30 -3.60
CA ALA A 273 6.85 12.05 -4.39
C ALA A 273 7.60 11.18 -5.41
N LEU A 274 8.13 11.83 -6.44
CA LEU A 274 9.13 11.25 -7.32
C LEU A 274 10.48 11.89 -6.96
N ARG A 275 11.46 11.06 -6.63
CA ARG A 275 12.83 11.46 -6.32
C ARG A 275 13.75 11.08 -7.48
N ALA A 276 14.84 11.81 -7.63
CA ALA A 276 15.89 11.54 -8.59
C ALA A 276 17.24 11.46 -7.87
N ILE A 277 17.99 10.41 -8.16
CA ILE A 277 19.33 10.17 -7.64
C ILE A 277 20.31 10.32 -8.79
N ASP A 278 21.22 11.28 -8.68
CA ASP A 278 22.35 11.39 -9.61
C ASP A 278 23.38 10.31 -9.30
N LEU A 279 23.69 9.44 -10.27
CA LEU A 279 24.56 8.29 -10.06
C LEU A 279 26.05 8.64 -9.94
N SER A 280 26.45 9.85 -10.35
CA SER A 280 27.84 10.30 -10.28
C SER A 280 28.21 10.87 -8.89
N SER A 281 27.25 11.55 -8.27
CA SER A 281 27.41 12.28 -7.01
C SER A 281 26.63 11.67 -5.85
N TRP A 282 25.69 10.77 -6.13
CA TRP A 282 24.71 10.21 -5.19
C TRP A 282 23.83 11.26 -4.51
N GLN A 283 23.67 12.42 -5.15
CA GLN A 283 22.77 13.47 -4.67
C GLN A 283 21.32 13.11 -4.99
N VAL A 284 20.45 13.22 -3.98
CA VAL A 284 19.01 13.02 -4.11
C VAL A 284 18.31 14.37 -4.22
N THR A 285 17.35 14.46 -5.15
CA THR A 285 16.49 15.63 -5.35
C THR A 285 15.04 15.22 -5.53
N THR A 286 14.11 16.06 -5.07
CA THR A 286 12.68 15.91 -5.35
C THR A 286 12.34 16.54 -6.69
N VAL A 287 11.84 15.74 -7.63
CA VAL A 287 11.52 16.19 -8.99
C VAL A 287 10.02 16.34 -9.24
N ALA A 288 9.18 15.62 -8.47
CA ALA A 288 7.73 15.75 -8.53
C ALA A 288 7.08 15.40 -7.19
N GLY A 289 5.88 15.93 -6.93
CA GLY A 289 5.21 15.76 -5.64
C GLY A 289 5.53 16.87 -4.65
N THR A 290 4.72 16.95 -3.60
CA THR A 290 4.82 18.00 -2.56
C THR A 290 5.15 17.43 -1.18
N GLY A 291 5.37 16.11 -1.06
CA GLY A 291 5.52 15.47 0.27
C GLY A 291 4.20 15.24 1.00
N GLN A 292 3.05 15.47 0.36
CA GLN A 292 1.73 15.48 0.99
C GLN A 292 0.75 14.65 0.16
N LEU A 293 -0.18 13.99 0.86
CA LEU A 293 -1.19 13.14 0.24
C LEU A 293 -2.15 13.96 -0.63
N GLY A 294 -2.07 13.79 -1.95
CA GLY A 294 -2.91 14.49 -2.92
C GLY A 294 -4.39 14.09 -2.84
N ARG A 295 -5.28 15.08 -2.98
CA ARG A 295 -6.76 14.89 -2.98
C ARG A 295 -7.43 15.31 -4.29
N ASN A 296 -6.67 15.86 -5.25
CA ASN A 296 -7.20 16.30 -6.53
C ASN A 296 -6.89 15.28 -7.64
N TYR A 297 -7.92 14.58 -8.10
CA TYR A 297 -7.85 13.51 -9.10
C TYR A 297 -7.70 14.01 -10.55
N ASN A 298 -7.74 15.34 -10.76
CA ASN A 298 -7.59 15.99 -12.06
C ASN A 298 -6.40 16.97 -12.08
N ALA A 299 -5.45 16.83 -11.13
CA ALA A 299 -4.31 17.73 -11.06
C ALA A 299 -3.32 17.52 -12.21
N SER A 300 -2.69 18.61 -12.63
CA SER A 300 -1.59 18.63 -13.60
C SER A 300 -0.86 19.97 -13.46
N GLY A 301 0.35 20.09 -14.00
CA GLY A 301 1.09 21.34 -13.95
C GLY A 301 2.56 21.16 -13.60
N LYS A 302 3.15 22.20 -12.99
CA LYS A 302 4.52 22.16 -12.49
C LYS A 302 4.68 21.00 -11.51
N ALA A 303 5.64 20.11 -11.77
CA ALA A 303 5.73 18.81 -11.11
C ALA A 303 5.86 18.90 -9.58
N THR A 304 6.64 19.86 -9.07
CA THR A 304 6.84 20.09 -7.62
C THR A 304 5.72 20.87 -6.93
N ALA A 305 4.69 21.28 -7.67
CA ALA A 305 3.51 21.96 -7.12
C ALA A 305 2.25 21.06 -7.12
N VAL A 306 2.34 19.85 -7.65
CA VAL A 306 1.23 18.89 -7.72
C VAL A 306 1.45 17.83 -6.65
N ALA A 307 0.52 17.72 -5.70
CA ALA A 307 0.53 16.66 -4.71
C ALA A 307 0.17 15.31 -5.37
N LEU A 308 1.09 14.35 -5.31
CA LEU A 308 0.85 12.99 -5.80
C LEU A 308 0.12 12.16 -4.75
N ARG A 309 -0.25 10.92 -5.09
CA ARG A 309 -0.97 10.02 -4.19
C ARG A 309 -0.47 8.59 -4.36
N SER A 310 0.56 8.26 -3.58
CA SER A 310 1.18 6.93 -3.55
C SER A 310 1.61 6.44 -4.94
N PRO A 311 2.60 7.10 -5.57
CA PRO A 311 3.24 6.55 -6.77
C PRO A 311 3.87 5.20 -6.40
N TRP A 312 3.50 4.13 -7.11
CA TRP A 312 3.86 2.77 -6.72
C TRP A 312 4.96 2.17 -7.60
N ASP A 313 4.81 2.28 -8.91
CA ASP A 313 5.86 1.89 -9.87
C ASP A 313 6.10 2.98 -10.90
N ILE A 314 7.29 2.95 -11.50
CA ILE A 314 7.70 3.87 -12.54
C ILE A 314 8.44 3.14 -13.65
N THR A 315 8.32 3.65 -14.87
CA THR A 315 9.10 3.17 -16.01
C THR A 315 9.40 4.32 -16.96
N MET A 316 10.48 4.18 -17.73
CA MET A 316 10.80 5.14 -18.78
C MET A 316 10.03 4.81 -20.05
N TYR A 317 9.44 5.82 -20.68
CA TYR A 317 8.97 5.73 -22.06
C TYR A 317 9.49 6.96 -22.81
N GLN A 318 10.37 6.73 -23.78
CA GLN A 318 11.18 7.79 -24.38
C GLN A 318 11.93 8.54 -23.26
N ASP A 319 11.83 9.87 -23.21
CA ASP A 319 12.51 10.71 -22.21
C ASP A 319 11.68 10.96 -20.93
N ASP A 320 10.47 10.40 -20.84
CA ASP A 320 9.53 10.69 -19.77
C ASP A 320 9.37 9.53 -18.80
N VAL A 321 9.08 9.87 -17.55
CA VAL A 321 8.78 8.91 -16.49
C VAL A 321 7.28 8.68 -16.47
N ILE A 322 6.86 7.44 -16.74
CA ILE A 322 5.49 7.00 -16.56
C ILE A 322 5.34 6.45 -15.15
N ILE A 323 4.25 6.80 -14.48
CA ILE A 323 4.03 6.55 -13.06
C ILE A 323 2.71 5.81 -12.88
N ALA A 324 2.74 4.68 -12.19
CA ALA A 324 1.56 4.00 -11.70
C ALA A 324 1.12 4.67 -10.40
N MET A 325 0.08 5.50 -10.48
CA MET A 325 -0.45 6.25 -9.34
C MET A 325 -1.52 5.41 -8.63
N ALA A 326 -1.07 4.53 -7.74
CA ALA A 326 -1.93 3.58 -7.04
C ALA A 326 -3.08 4.29 -6.31
N GLY A 327 -2.76 5.37 -5.59
CA GLY A 327 -3.73 6.03 -4.71
C GLY A 327 -4.83 6.82 -5.42
N THR A 328 -4.64 7.25 -6.68
CA THR A 328 -5.73 7.84 -7.49
C THR A 328 -6.22 6.89 -8.58
N HIS A 329 -5.78 5.64 -8.63
CA HIS A 329 -6.17 4.66 -9.65
C HIS A 329 -5.95 5.18 -11.09
N GLN A 330 -4.76 5.73 -11.34
CA GLN A 330 -4.42 6.40 -12.60
C GLN A 330 -3.00 6.09 -13.05
N ILE A 331 -2.74 6.28 -14.34
CA ILE A 331 -1.39 6.32 -14.92
C ILE A 331 -1.04 7.76 -15.22
N TRP A 332 0.10 8.20 -14.70
CA TRP A 332 0.60 9.57 -14.78
C TRP A 332 1.88 9.62 -15.61
N ARG A 333 2.21 10.82 -16.08
CA ARG A 333 3.42 11.12 -16.86
C ARG A 333 4.10 12.34 -16.24
N TYR A 334 5.37 12.17 -15.89
CA TYR A 334 6.29 13.25 -15.58
C TYR A 334 7.23 13.46 -16.76
N SER A 335 7.29 14.69 -17.26
CA SER A 335 8.26 15.08 -18.28
C SER A 335 9.40 15.88 -17.66
N PRO A 336 10.62 15.31 -17.54
CA PRO A 336 11.76 15.98 -16.95
C PRO A 336 12.14 17.28 -17.69
N SER A 337 12.12 17.25 -19.02
CA SER A 337 12.48 18.41 -19.85
C SER A 337 11.55 19.61 -19.65
N GLN A 338 10.27 19.34 -19.37
CA GLN A 338 9.27 20.37 -19.10
C GLN A 338 9.06 20.65 -17.62
N GLN A 339 9.56 19.78 -16.73
CA GLN A 339 9.27 19.73 -15.30
C GLN A 339 7.76 19.75 -15.01
N ARG A 340 7.00 18.92 -15.75
CA ARG A 340 5.53 18.90 -15.69
C ARG A 340 4.97 17.51 -15.43
N LEU A 341 3.90 17.48 -14.65
CA LEU A 341 3.04 16.31 -14.44
C LEU A 341 1.74 16.45 -15.24
N SER A 342 1.27 15.32 -15.75
CA SER A 342 -0.04 15.17 -16.38
C SER A 342 -0.57 13.74 -16.19
N ILE A 343 -1.89 13.58 -16.27
CA ILE A 343 -2.54 12.28 -16.28
C ILE A 343 -2.43 11.72 -17.70
N LEU A 344 -1.87 10.52 -17.83
CA LEU A 344 -1.79 9.79 -19.09
C LEU A 344 -3.07 9.00 -19.35
N ALA A 345 -3.58 8.29 -18.34
CA ALA A 345 -4.82 7.51 -18.41
C ALA A 345 -5.45 7.30 -17.03
N GLY A 346 -6.75 7.02 -16.99
CA GLY A 346 -7.53 6.74 -15.80
C GLY A 346 -8.45 7.90 -15.41
N SER A 347 -9.73 7.58 -15.23
CA SER A 347 -10.76 8.53 -14.77
C SER A 347 -10.64 8.88 -13.28
N GLY A 348 -9.84 8.13 -12.52
CA GLY A 348 -9.73 8.26 -11.07
C GLY A 348 -10.74 7.42 -10.28
N ARG A 349 -11.74 6.84 -10.95
CA ARG A 349 -12.66 5.88 -10.32
C ARG A 349 -11.96 4.53 -10.17
N GLU A 350 -12.17 3.90 -9.03
CA GLU A 350 -11.77 2.51 -8.77
C GLU A 350 -12.70 1.54 -9.52
N ALA A 351 -12.25 0.98 -10.65
CA ALA A 351 -13.00 -0.02 -11.43
C ALA A 351 -12.13 -0.71 -12.48
N LEU A 352 -12.57 -1.90 -12.95
CA LEU A 352 -12.04 -2.52 -14.17
C LEU A 352 -12.88 -2.05 -15.38
N LEU A 353 -12.49 -0.95 -16.01
CA LEU A 353 -13.19 -0.42 -17.19
C LEU A 353 -12.23 -0.06 -18.32
N ASP A 354 -12.48 -0.65 -19.49
CA ASP A 354 -11.77 -0.36 -20.74
C ASP A 354 -12.33 0.89 -21.44
N GLY A 355 -11.58 1.45 -22.38
CA GLY A 355 -12.03 2.59 -23.19
C GLY A 355 -10.90 3.50 -23.64
N THR A 356 -11.22 4.77 -23.90
CA THR A 356 -10.19 5.80 -24.09
C THR A 356 -9.45 6.07 -22.78
N ALA A 357 -8.25 6.62 -22.84
CA ALA A 357 -7.43 6.92 -21.67
C ALA A 357 -8.17 7.72 -20.59
N LYS A 358 -9.05 8.67 -20.97
CA LYS A 358 -9.83 9.46 -20.00
C LYS A 358 -11.03 8.71 -19.40
N GLN A 359 -11.59 7.74 -20.12
CA GLN A 359 -12.79 7.00 -19.70
C GLN A 359 -12.44 5.74 -18.92
N ALA A 360 -11.32 5.12 -19.24
CA ALA A 360 -10.85 3.92 -18.58
C ALA A 360 -10.73 4.13 -17.07
N ALA A 361 -10.92 3.06 -16.33
CA ALA A 361 -10.72 3.03 -14.89
C ALA A 361 -9.74 1.92 -14.57
N PHE A 362 -8.89 2.18 -13.59
CA PHE A 362 -7.95 1.24 -13.01
C PHE A 362 -8.38 0.94 -11.59
N ASN A 363 -7.76 -0.06 -10.99
CA ASN A 363 -7.86 -0.35 -9.59
C ASN A 363 -6.47 -0.64 -8.99
N GLN A 364 -5.87 0.43 -8.46
CA GLN A 364 -4.56 0.41 -7.80
C GLN A 364 -3.47 -0.12 -8.75
N PRO A 365 -3.15 0.63 -9.82
CA PRO A 365 -2.05 0.25 -10.70
C PRO A 365 -0.74 0.25 -9.91
N SER A 366 -0.03 -0.88 -9.94
CA SER A 366 1.14 -1.12 -9.07
C SER A 366 2.39 -1.55 -9.82
N GLY A 367 2.30 -1.92 -11.10
CA GLY A 367 3.45 -2.37 -11.87
C GLY A 367 3.38 -1.93 -13.33
N LEU A 368 4.52 -1.57 -13.93
CA LEU A 368 4.58 -1.07 -15.31
C LEU A 368 5.64 -1.78 -16.16
N ALA A 369 5.31 -2.06 -17.42
CA ALA A 369 6.25 -2.52 -18.44
C ALA A 369 5.91 -1.96 -19.81
N VAL A 370 6.92 -1.57 -20.59
CA VAL A 370 6.73 -1.06 -21.96
C VAL A 370 7.19 -2.11 -22.97
N VAL A 371 6.39 -2.32 -24.01
CA VAL A 371 6.74 -3.09 -25.22
C VAL A 371 6.34 -2.28 -26.45
N GLY A 372 7.32 -1.79 -27.20
CA GLY A 372 7.06 -0.85 -28.30
C GLY A 372 6.28 0.37 -27.79
N ASP A 373 5.16 0.68 -28.43
CA ASP A 373 4.25 1.76 -28.02
C ASP A 373 3.07 1.28 -27.15
N THR A 374 3.19 0.11 -26.52
CA THR A 374 2.20 -0.41 -25.57
C THR A 374 2.76 -0.43 -24.16
N LEU A 375 2.06 0.22 -23.24
CA LEU A 375 2.32 0.15 -21.80
C LEU A 375 1.41 -0.91 -21.17
N TYR A 376 2.01 -1.90 -20.53
CA TYR A 376 1.33 -2.88 -19.71
C TYR A 376 1.33 -2.44 -18.24
N VAL A 377 0.20 -2.67 -17.58
CA VAL A 377 -0.07 -2.24 -16.22
C VAL A 377 -0.54 -3.44 -15.41
N ALA A 378 0.13 -3.73 -14.30
CA ALA A 378 -0.40 -4.61 -13.27
C ALA A 378 -1.42 -3.81 -12.41
N ASP A 379 -2.69 -4.17 -12.54
CA ASP A 379 -3.85 -3.49 -11.95
C ASP A 379 -4.32 -4.31 -10.74
N ALA A 380 -3.67 -4.08 -9.60
CA ALA A 380 -3.53 -5.06 -8.54
C ALA A 380 -4.87 -5.45 -7.90
N GLU A 381 -5.67 -4.46 -7.51
CA GLU A 381 -6.94 -4.69 -6.82
C GLU A 381 -8.04 -5.27 -7.75
N ALA A 382 -7.83 -5.19 -9.07
CA ALA A 382 -8.65 -5.87 -10.08
C ALA A 382 -8.12 -7.26 -10.47
N SER A 383 -6.97 -7.67 -9.91
CA SER A 383 -6.27 -8.91 -10.27
C SER A 383 -6.08 -9.07 -11.78
N ALA A 384 -5.68 -7.98 -12.43
CA ALA A 384 -5.67 -7.86 -13.88
C ALA A 384 -4.35 -7.32 -14.42
N ILE A 385 -4.07 -7.64 -15.70
CA ILE A 385 -3.08 -6.94 -16.51
C ILE A 385 -3.82 -6.12 -17.56
N ARG A 386 -3.53 -4.83 -17.64
CA ARG A 386 -4.12 -3.89 -18.61
C ARG A 386 -3.07 -3.48 -19.63
N ALA A 387 -3.50 -3.07 -20.81
CA ALA A 387 -2.65 -2.53 -21.87
C ALA A 387 -3.16 -1.15 -22.29
N ILE A 388 -2.23 -0.21 -22.43
CA ILE A 388 -2.46 1.13 -22.94
C ILE A 388 -1.65 1.28 -24.22
N ASP A 389 -2.34 1.46 -25.34
CA ASP A 389 -1.70 1.91 -26.57
C ASP A 389 -1.35 3.40 -26.42
N LEU A 390 -0.06 3.73 -26.41
CA LEU A 390 0.44 5.08 -26.15
C LEU A 390 0.25 6.01 -27.36
N THR A 391 -0.01 5.46 -28.54
CA THR A 391 -0.30 6.23 -29.76
C THR A 391 -1.79 6.56 -29.85
N THR A 392 -2.66 5.55 -29.69
CA THR A 392 -4.12 5.73 -29.82
C THR A 392 -4.81 6.10 -28.50
N GLN A 393 -4.09 6.02 -27.38
CA GLN A 393 -4.59 6.25 -26.03
C GLN A 393 -5.81 5.39 -25.69
N LYS A 394 -5.79 4.13 -26.14
CA LYS A 394 -6.82 3.14 -25.81
C LYS A 394 -6.33 2.21 -24.72
N VAL A 395 -7.18 1.98 -23.73
CA VAL A 395 -6.95 1.05 -22.62
C VAL A 395 -7.83 -0.18 -22.84
N ARG A 396 -7.22 -1.36 -22.71
CA ARG A 396 -7.92 -2.64 -22.76
C ARG A 396 -7.44 -3.58 -21.66
N THR A 397 -8.29 -4.50 -21.25
CA THR A 397 -7.93 -5.60 -20.35
C THR A 397 -7.23 -6.69 -21.17
N VAL A 398 -6.10 -7.19 -20.66
CA VAL A 398 -5.34 -8.29 -21.24
C VAL A 398 -5.73 -9.60 -20.57
N VAL A 399 -5.65 -9.63 -19.24
CA VAL A 399 -6.03 -10.76 -18.37
C VAL A 399 -6.75 -10.18 -17.14
N GLY A 400 -7.70 -10.92 -16.57
CA GLY A 400 -8.47 -10.53 -15.39
C GLY A 400 -9.95 -10.28 -15.71
N GLN A 401 -10.84 -10.63 -14.77
CA GLN A 401 -12.29 -10.68 -15.01
C GLN A 401 -13.12 -9.75 -14.11
N GLY A 402 -12.55 -9.20 -13.04
CA GLY A 402 -13.26 -8.29 -12.14
C GLY A 402 -12.62 -8.16 -10.76
N LEU A 403 -13.15 -7.25 -9.94
CA LEU A 403 -12.58 -6.89 -8.63
C LEU A 403 -12.61 -8.01 -7.57
N PHE A 404 -13.45 -9.02 -7.78
CA PHE A 404 -13.62 -10.18 -6.89
C PHE A 404 -13.47 -11.51 -7.64
N GLU A 405 -12.99 -11.46 -8.89
CA GLU A 405 -12.75 -12.63 -9.74
C GLU A 405 -11.23 -12.87 -9.80
N PHE A 406 -10.70 -13.48 -8.75
CA PHE A 406 -9.26 -13.73 -8.57
C PHE A 406 -8.99 -15.19 -8.21
N GLY A 407 -7.73 -15.61 -8.36
CA GLY A 407 -7.29 -16.98 -8.04
C GLY A 407 -5.98 -17.33 -8.74
N SER A 408 -5.59 -18.61 -8.69
CA SER A 408 -4.39 -19.13 -9.35
C SER A 408 -4.78 -20.12 -10.44
N LYS A 409 -4.94 -19.66 -11.67
CA LYS A 409 -5.35 -20.51 -12.80
C LYS A 409 -4.65 -20.11 -14.09
N ASP A 410 -3.97 -21.07 -14.70
CA ASP A 410 -3.38 -20.99 -16.04
C ASP A 410 -4.42 -21.18 -17.15
N GLY A 411 -4.07 -20.80 -18.38
CA GLY A 411 -4.90 -20.97 -19.57
C GLY A 411 -4.93 -19.75 -20.46
N ASP A 412 -5.93 -19.68 -21.32
CA ASP A 412 -6.13 -18.52 -22.19
C ASP A 412 -6.40 -17.24 -21.40
N PHE A 413 -6.02 -16.10 -21.96
CA PHE A 413 -6.15 -14.78 -21.33
C PHE A 413 -7.55 -14.48 -20.78
N ALA A 414 -8.61 -15.01 -21.41
CA ALA A 414 -9.99 -14.77 -20.99
C ALA A 414 -10.40 -15.61 -19.76
N ARG A 415 -9.65 -16.65 -19.41
CA ARG A 415 -10.00 -17.59 -18.32
C ARG A 415 -8.93 -17.71 -17.25
N ALA A 416 -7.72 -17.26 -17.51
CA ALA A 416 -6.65 -17.22 -16.53
C ALA A 416 -7.03 -16.30 -15.37
N LEU A 417 -6.57 -16.66 -14.18
CA LEU A 417 -6.78 -15.88 -12.96
C LEU A 417 -5.44 -15.54 -12.33
N LEU A 418 -5.37 -14.33 -11.80
CA LEU A 418 -4.29 -13.78 -10.99
C LEU A 418 -4.87 -13.39 -9.62
N GLN A 419 -4.01 -13.03 -8.66
CA GLN A 419 -4.41 -12.51 -7.37
C GLN A 419 -3.43 -11.40 -6.96
N HIS A 420 -3.92 -10.16 -6.97
CA HIS A 420 -3.17 -8.96 -6.58
C HIS A 420 -1.78 -8.85 -7.21
N PRO A 421 -1.65 -8.86 -8.55
CA PRO A 421 -0.34 -8.76 -9.18
C PRO A 421 0.27 -7.37 -8.97
N LEU A 422 1.46 -7.29 -8.37
CA LEU A 422 2.13 -6.01 -8.10
C LEU A 422 3.14 -5.62 -9.18
N ALA A 423 3.63 -6.55 -10.00
CA ALA A 423 4.63 -6.22 -11.02
C ALA A 423 4.41 -6.93 -12.35
N VAL A 424 4.80 -6.26 -13.42
CA VAL A 424 4.89 -6.80 -14.78
C VAL A 424 6.20 -6.35 -15.40
N ALA A 425 6.84 -7.22 -16.19
CA ALA A 425 8.11 -6.95 -16.86
C ALA A 425 8.12 -7.54 -18.28
N ALA A 426 8.68 -6.81 -19.24
CA ALA A 426 8.80 -7.26 -20.62
C ALA A 426 10.03 -8.18 -20.80
N LEU A 427 9.81 -9.49 -20.78
CA LEU A 427 10.86 -10.50 -20.95
C LEU A 427 11.37 -10.51 -22.39
N THR A 428 10.46 -10.51 -23.36
CA THR A 428 10.74 -10.37 -24.80
C THR A 428 9.68 -9.44 -25.41
N PRO A 429 9.78 -9.06 -26.71
CA PRO A 429 8.73 -8.31 -27.38
C PRO A 429 7.35 -8.99 -27.37
N ASP A 430 7.30 -10.31 -27.22
CA ASP A 430 6.06 -11.09 -27.26
C ASP A 430 5.69 -11.73 -25.91
N GLN A 431 6.48 -11.50 -24.86
CA GLN A 431 6.30 -12.16 -23.56
C GLN A 431 6.46 -11.20 -22.40
N LEU A 432 5.51 -11.27 -21.47
CA LEU A 432 5.55 -10.57 -20.19
C LEU A 432 5.71 -11.56 -19.05
N VAL A 433 6.45 -11.17 -18.02
CA VAL A 433 6.47 -11.87 -16.73
C VAL A 433 5.73 -11.02 -15.71
N VAL A 434 4.83 -11.64 -14.96
CA VAL A 434 4.00 -10.99 -13.94
C VAL A 434 4.35 -11.59 -12.59
N ALA A 435 4.59 -10.73 -11.60
CA ALA A 435 4.61 -11.15 -10.20
C ALA A 435 3.16 -11.24 -9.72
N ASP A 436 2.65 -12.46 -9.62
CA ASP A 436 1.30 -12.79 -9.17
C ASP A 436 1.34 -12.94 -7.65
N THR A 437 1.45 -11.79 -6.98
CA THR A 437 1.99 -11.62 -5.64
C THR A 437 1.25 -12.47 -4.60
N TYR A 438 -0.08 -12.41 -4.56
CA TYR A 438 -0.86 -13.16 -3.55
C TYR A 438 -1.03 -14.64 -3.89
N ASN A 439 -0.64 -15.06 -5.09
CA ASN A 439 -0.47 -16.48 -5.41
C ASN A 439 0.98 -16.95 -5.26
N HIS A 440 1.90 -16.08 -4.81
CA HIS A 440 3.29 -16.39 -4.50
C HIS A 440 4.09 -17.00 -5.67
N GLN A 441 3.81 -16.55 -6.89
CA GLN A 441 4.36 -17.15 -8.11
C GLN A 441 4.66 -16.09 -9.18
N LEU A 442 5.46 -16.48 -10.18
CA LEU A 442 5.63 -15.71 -11.41
C LEU A 442 4.83 -16.35 -12.53
N ARG A 443 4.15 -15.52 -13.32
CA ARG A 443 3.35 -15.94 -14.48
C ARG A 443 3.99 -15.43 -15.76
N LEU A 444 4.01 -16.26 -16.78
CA LEU A 444 4.39 -15.88 -18.15
C LEU A 444 3.12 -15.64 -18.95
N LEU A 445 3.00 -14.44 -19.52
CA LEU A 445 1.96 -14.08 -20.48
C LEU A 445 2.59 -14.06 -21.87
N ASP A 446 2.19 -15.01 -22.71
CA ASP A 446 2.57 -15.03 -24.11
C ASP A 446 1.55 -14.23 -24.93
N LEU A 447 1.98 -13.08 -25.47
CA LEU A 447 1.10 -12.13 -26.15
C LEU A 447 0.64 -12.62 -27.52
N GLY A 448 1.42 -13.48 -28.18
CA GLY A 448 1.11 -14.03 -29.49
C GLY A 448 0.05 -15.12 -29.42
N THR A 449 0.23 -16.07 -28.50
CA THR A 449 -0.71 -17.19 -28.27
C THR A 449 -1.84 -16.83 -27.31
N GLN A 450 -1.73 -15.72 -26.58
CA GLN A 450 -2.67 -15.26 -25.54
C GLN A 450 -2.87 -16.29 -24.43
N GLN A 451 -1.76 -16.87 -23.96
CA GLN A 451 -1.74 -17.87 -22.91
C GLN A 451 -1.02 -17.35 -21.66
N VAL A 452 -1.55 -17.71 -20.50
CA VAL A 452 -0.92 -17.56 -19.19
C VAL A 452 -0.46 -18.92 -18.70
N SER A 453 0.80 -19.02 -18.28
CA SER A 453 1.38 -20.19 -17.62
C SER A 453 2.18 -19.80 -16.38
N THR A 454 2.17 -20.61 -15.34
CA THR A 454 3.06 -20.44 -14.19
C THR A 454 4.49 -20.84 -14.55
N LEU A 455 5.46 -19.98 -14.20
CA LEU A 455 6.88 -20.30 -14.35
C LEU A 455 7.30 -21.33 -13.30
N HIS A 456 8.04 -22.35 -13.74
CA HIS A 456 8.67 -23.30 -12.83
C HIS A 456 9.95 -22.69 -12.26
N LEU A 457 9.98 -22.48 -10.93
CA LEU A 457 11.09 -21.90 -10.20
C LEU A 457 11.72 -22.98 -9.29
N SER A 458 13.05 -22.93 -9.13
CA SER A 458 13.77 -23.91 -8.29
C SER A 458 13.55 -23.73 -6.78
N ASP A 459 12.95 -22.63 -6.34
CA ASP A 459 12.61 -22.31 -4.96
C ASP A 459 11.28 -21.55 -4.91
N SER A 460 10.63 -21.53 -3.74
CA SER A 460 9.38 -20.81 -3.50
C SER A 460 9.59 -19.30 -3.35
N LEU A 461 8.57 -18.55 -3.74
CA LEU A 461 8.48 -17.12 -3.44
C LEU A 461 7.44 -16.90 -2.34
N LEU A 462 7.46 -15.71 -1.74
CA LEU A 462 6.46 -15.26 -0.80
C LEU A 462 6.15 -13.79 -1.07
N GLU A 463 4.94 -13.55 -1.58
CA GLU A 463 4.47 -12.21 -1.95
C GLU A 463 5.50 -11.40 -2.76
N PRO A 464 5.97 -11.88 -3.93
CA PRO A 464 6.91 -11.12 -4.72
C PRO A 464 6.29 -9.78 -5.16
N GLY A 465 6.81 -8.67 -4.63
CA GLY A 465 6.33 -7.32 -4.93
C GLY A 465 6.87 -6.76 -6.24
N GLY A 466 7.99 -7.32 -6.73
CA GLY A 466 8.70 -6.80 -7.89
C GLY A 466 9.29 -7.88 -8.78
N VAL A 467 9.18 -7.69 -10.09
CA VAL A 467 9.97 -8.39 -11.10
C VAL A 467 10.45 -7.39 -12.15
N SER A 468 11.71 -7.54 -12.58
CA SER A 468 12.32 -6.83 -13.70
C SER A 468 13.28 -7.75 -14.45
N ILE A 469 13.88 -7.26 -15.54
CA ILE A 469 14.72 -8.06 -16.42
C ILE A 469 16.16 -7.57 -16.36
N ILE A 470 17.10 -8.49 -16.15
CA ILE A 470 18.51 -8.26 -16.43
C ILE A 470 18.73 -8.71 -17.88
N ARG A 471 19.00 -7.74 -18.77
CA ARG A 471 19.30 -8.01 -20.18
C ARG A 471 20.75 -8.46 -20.30
N THR A 472 20.96 -9.62 -20.93
CA THR A 472 22.29 -10.16 -21.20
C THR A 472 22.43 -10.47 -22.69
N ASN A 473 23.67 -10.68 -23.14
CA ASN A 473 23.94 -11.08 -24.53
C ASN A 473 23.54 -12.53 -24.84
N GLU A 474 23.33 -13.35 -23.80
CA GLU A 474 23.00 -14.77 -23.94
C GLU A 474 21.49 -14.99 -23.81
N GLN A 475 20.98 -14.89 -22.57
CA GLN A 475 19.57 -15.02 -22.24
C GLN A 475 19.19 -14.04 -21.14
N ASN A 476 18.00 -13.45 -21.26
CA ASN A 476 17.45 -12.56 -20.25
C ASN A 476 17.25 -13.32 -18.93
N GLN A 477 17.63 -12.68 -17.83
CA GLN A 477 17.42 -13.19 -16.47
C GLN A 477 16.33 -12.36 -15.79
N LEU A 478 15.66 -12.93 -14.78
CA LEU A 478 14.70 -12.19 -13.96
C LEU A 478 15.40 -11.68 -12.71
N LEU A 479 15.08 -10.45 -12.33
CA LEU A 479 15.44 -9.88 -11.03
C LEU A 479 14.16 -9.72 -10.22
N ILE A 480 14.09 -10.40 -9.09
CA ILE A 480 12.86 -10.57 -8.31
C ILE A 480 13.06 -9.97 -6.93
N ALA A 481 12.13 -9.11 -6.52
CA ALA A 481 11.98 -8.68 -5.13
C ALA A 481 10.99 -9.63 -4.44
N ASP A 482 11.53 -10.59 -3.69
CA ASP A 482 10.79 -11.61 -2.95
C ASP A 482 10.43 -11.05 -1.56
N THR A 483 9.48 -10.11 -1.55
CA THR A 483 9.22 -9.17 -0.47
C THR A 483 8.93 -9.86 0.86
N GLY A 484 8.10 -10.89 0.88
CA GLY A 484 7.74 -11.61 2.09
C GLY A 484 8.89 -12.44 2.68
N HIS A 485 9.83 -12.89 1.85
CA HIS A 485 11.07 -13.52 2.33
C HIS A 485 12.21 -12.54 2.58
N GLN A 486 11.98 -11.22 2.41
CA GLN A 486 12.97 -10.19 2.70
C GLN A 486 14.29 -10.36 1.90
N ARG A 487 14.19 -10.76 0.63
CA ARG A 487 15.36 -11.05 -0.22
C ARG A 487 15.18 -10.60 -1.67
N ILE A 488 16.31 -10.40 -2.35
CA ILE A 488 16.37 -10.21 -3.80
C ILE A 488 16.94 -11.47 -4.44
N LEU A 489 16.31 -11.92 -5.52
CA LEU A 489 16.70 -13.12 -6.26
C LEU A 489 17.00 -12.78 -7.72
N ILE A 490 17.99 -13.46 -8.28
CA ILE A 490 18.24 -13.53 -9.72
C ILE A 490 17.78 -14.92 -10.19
N ALA A 491 16.85 -14.95 -11.14
CA ALA A 491 16.39 -16.16 -11.80
C ALA A 491 17.08 -16.33 -13.15
N LYS A 492 17.84 -17.41 -13.29
CA LYS A 492 18.53 -17.78 -14.54
C LYS A 492 17.75 -18.87 -15.26
N PRO A 493 17.54 -18.77 -16.59
CA PRO A 493 16.95 -19.87 -17.34
C PRO A 493 17.78 -21.15 -17.21
N SER A 494 17.12 -22.30 -17.11
CA SER A 494 17.72 -23.63 -17.05
C SER A 494 16.88 -24.62 -17.86
N ALA A 495 17.38 -25.86 -18.04
CA ALA A 495 16.64 -26.90 -18.75
C ALA A 495 15.29 -27.24 -18.09
N ASP A 496 15.21 -27.10 -16.77
CA ASP A 496 14.04 -27.43 -15.97
C ASP A 496 13.19 -26.20 -15.60
N GLY A 497 13.48 -25.00 -16.14
CA GLY A 497 12.73 -23.78 -15.84
C GLY A 497 13.64 -22.62 -15.45
N TRP A 498 13.49 -22.11 -14.22
CA TRP A 498 14.27 -20.98 -13.72
C TRP A 498 14.98 -21.32 -12.40
N GLN A 499 16.30 -21.24 -12.42
CA GLN A 499 17.13 -21.42 -11.23
C GLN A 499 17.25 -20.10 -10.48
N LEU A 500 16.73 -20.08 -9.24
CA LEU A 500 16.81 -18.95 -8.33
C LEU A 500 18.14 -18.95 -7.59
N GLN A 501 18.74 -17.77 -7.48
CA GLN A 501 19.94 -17.49 -6.70
C GLN A 501 19.74 -16.17 -5.95
N PRO A 502 20.05 -16.08 -4.65
CA PRO A 502 20.08 -14.80 -3.96
C PRO A 502 21.02 -13.82 -4.65
N LEU A 503 20.67 -12.52 -4.62
CA LEU A 503 21.62 -11.48 -4.98
C LEU A 503 22.84 -11.60 -4.04
N PRO A 504 24.05 -11.85 -4.56
CA PRO A 504 25.22 -12.09 -3.72
C PRO A 504 25.46 -10.95 -2.73
N ASP A 505 25.96 -11.30 -1.55
CA ASP A 505 26.44 -10.34 -0.54
C ASP A 505 27.92 -10.62 -0.28
N ASP A 506 28.71 -9.55 -0.13
CA ASP A 506 30.16 -9.67 0.11
C ASP A 506 30.46 -10.31 1.47
N ASP A 507 29.53 -10.24 2.44
CA ASP A 507 29.70 -10.74 3.81
C ASP A 507 29.48 -12.26 3.96
N ALA A 508 29.25 -13.00 2.87
CA ALA A 508 28.96 -14.44 2.89
C ALA A 508 30.21 -15.34 2.82
N ASP A 509 31.40 -14.76 2.63
CA ASP A 509 32.69 -15.45 2.63
C ASP A 509 33.71 -14.66 3.48
N ASP A 510 33.63 -14.76 4.81
CA ASP A 510 34.77 -14.59 5.74
C ASP A 510 34.60 -15.46 7.00
#